data_AF-A0A5B1B771-F1
#
_entry.id   AF-A0A5B1B771-F1
#
_cell.length_a   1.000
_cell.length_b   1.000
_cell.length_c   1.000
_cell.angle_alpha   90.00
_cell.angle_beta   90.00
_cell.angle_gamma   90.00
#
_symmetry.space_group_name_H-M   'P 1'
#
loop_
_entity.id
_entity.type
_entity.pdbx_description
1 polymer ?
#
loop_
_entity_poly.entity_id
_entity_poly.type
_entity_poly.pdbx_seq_one_letter_code
_entity_poly.pdbx_strand_id
1 'polypeptide(L)' 'MRFTFTTKQELSEFLGISRQTLRRKLKEIKELDTGRRQLLYPHEVRLIYKFFGVDQ' A
#
# COMPACT_ATOMS: atom_id res chain seq x y z
N MET A 1 2.23 13.74 7.58
CA MET A 1 2.31 12.43 8.26
C MET A 1 3.73 11.84 8.15
N ARG A 2 4.28 11.16 9.17
CA ARG A 2 5.50 10.33 9.01
C ARG A 2 5.06 8.95 8.52
N PHE A 3 5.37 8.61 7.26
CA PHE A 3 5.14 7.25 6.77
C PHE A 3 6.18 6.32 7.40
N THR A 4 5.70 5.30 8.09
CA THR A 4 6.53 4.23 8.65
C THR A 4 6.47 3.01 7.74
N PHE A 5 7.26 1.99 8.07
CA PHE A 5 7.07 0.67 7.48
C PHE A 5 5.67 0.16 7.84
N THR A 6 5.03 -0.52 6.89
CA THR A 6 3.69 -1.09 7.09
C THR A 6 3.58 -2.39 6.30
N THR A 7 2.85 -3.36 6.82
CA THR A 7 2.59 -4.62 6.13
C THR A 7 1.39 -4.49 5.20
N LYS A 8 1.32 -5.36 4.17
CA LYS A 8 0.12 -5.47 3.33
C LYS A 8 -1.15 -5.84 4.11
N GLN A 9 -1.00 -6.43 5.30
CA GLN A 9 -2.13 -6.77 6.15
C GLN A 9 -2.69 -5.52 6.84
N GLU A 10 -1.84 -4.80 7.59
CA GLU A 10 -2.21 -3.55 8.26
C GLU A 10 -2.77 -2.54 7.26
N LEU A 11 -2.17 -2.45 6.08
CA LEU A 11 -2.63 -1.53 5.04
C LEU A 11 -4.01 -1.94 4.49
N SER A 12 -4.29 -3.24 4.36
CA SER A 12 -5.60 -3.71 3.91
C SER A 12 -6.70 -3.48 4.95
N GLU A 13 -6.36 -3.65 6.23
CA GLU A 13 -7.24 -3.37 7.36
C GLU A 13 -7.55 -1.88 7.44
N PHE A 14 -6.54 -1.02 7.32
CA PHE A 14 -6.70 0.44 7.31
C PHE A 14 -7.59 0.92 6.16
N LEU A 15 -7.37 0.39 4.95
CA LEU A 15 -8.14 0.75 3.75
C LEU A 15 -9.53 0.10 3.72
N GLY A 16 -9.86 -0.79 4.65
CA GLY A 16 -11.14 -1.50 4.68
C GLY A 16 -11.37 -2.44 3.49
N ILE A 17 -10.30 -2.97 2.88
CA ILE A 17 -10.37 -3.85 1.70
C ILE A 17 -9.71 -5.19 1.95
N SER A 18 -10.10 -6.21 1.17
CA SER A 18 -9.42 -7.51 1.24
C SER A 18 -7.96 -7.41 0.77
N ARG A 19 -7.09 -8.26 1.32
CA ARG A 19 -5.68 -8.39 0.87
C ARG A 19 -5.56 -8.74 -0.62
N GLN A 20 -6.53 -9.47 -1.17
CA GLN A 20 -6.55 -9.81 -2.60
C GLN A 20 -6.85 -8.56 -3.45
N THR A 21 -7.84 -7.77 -3.04
CA THR A 21 -8.17 -6.49 -3.67
C THR A 21 -6.98 -5.54 -3.61
N LEU A 22 -6.34 -5.42 -2.45
CA LEU A 22 -5.14 -4.61 -2.29
C LEU A 22 -4.06 -5.05 -3.29
N ARG A 23 -3.71 -6.35 -3.34
CA ARG A 23 -2.69 -6.86 -4.28
C ARG A 23 -3.01 -6.58 -5.75
N ARG A 24 -4.29 -6.63 -6.15
CA ARG A 24 -4.71 -6.28 -7.52
C ARG A 24 -4.47 -4.80 -7.77
N LYS A 25 -4.89 -3.93 -6.85
CA LYS A 25 -4.69 -2.48 -6.93
C LYS A 25 -3.22 -2.06 -6.93
N LEU A 26 -2.38 -2.71 -6.11
CA LEU A 26 -0.94 -2.43 -6.09
C LEU A 26 -0.27 -2.69 -7.45
N LYS A 27 -0.77 -3.63 -8.26
CA LYS A 27 -0.26 -3.88 -9.61
C LYS A 27 -0.60 -2.78 -10.62
N GLU A 28 -1.61 -1.95 -10.33
CA GLU A 28 -1.99 -0.81 -11.18
C GLU A 28 -1.01 0.36 -10.98
N ILE A 29 -0.21 0.37 -9.90
CA ILE A 29 0.75 1.43 -9.58
C ILE A 29 2.07 1.14 -10.30
N LYS A 30 2.35 1.86 -11.40
CA LYS A 30 3.51 1.64 -12.29
C LYS A 30 4.87 1.68 -11.60
N GLU A 31 5.03 2.49 -10.56
CA GLU A 31 6.30 2.69 -9.85
C GLU A 31 6.46 1.79 -8.61
N LEU A 32 5.52 0.86 -8.39
CA LEU A 32 5.46 0.07 -7.17
C LEU A 32 5.78 -1.41 -7.43
N ASP A 33 7.05 -1.79 -7.28
CA ASP A 33 7.45 -3.20 -7.33
C ASP A 33 7.47 -3.85 -5.94
N THR A 34 6.29 -4.21 -5.41
CA THR A 34 6.23 -4.86 -4.08
C THR A 34 6.35 -6.39 -4.13
N GLY A 35 6.63 -6.97 -5.30
CA GLY A 35 6.79 -8.42 -5.55
C GLY A 35 6.03 -9.34 -4.58
N ARG A 36 6.77 -10.28 -3.97
CA ARG A 36 6.26 -11.14 -2.87
C ARG A 36 6.50 -10.55 -1.48
N ARG A 37 7.07 -9.34 -1.37
CA ARG A 37 7.42 -8.72 -0.10
C ARG A 37 6.18 -8.47 0.75
N GLN A 38 6.28 -8.77 2.04
CA GLN A 38 5.19 -8.54 3.00
C GLN A 38 5.24 -7.13 3.60
N LEU A 39 6.46 -6.62 3.81
CA LEU A 39 6.75 -5.29 4.33
C LEU A 39 6.81 -4.27 3.18
N LEU A 40 6.22 -3.11 3.41
CA LEU A 40 6.24 -1.94 2.52
C LEU A 40 7.10 -0.85 3.15
N TYR A 41 7.92 -0.21 2.33
CA TYR A 41 8.77 0.90 2.75
C TYR A 41 7.96 2.21 2.83
N PRO A 42 8.39 3.19 3.63
CA PRO A 42 7.71 4.49 3.76
C PRO A 42 7.34 5.19 2.45
N HIS A 43 8.22 5.13 1.44
CA HIS A 43 7.97 5.75 0.13
C HIS A 43 6.89 4.99 -0.67
N GLU A 44 6.87 3.67 -0.59
CA GLU A 44 5.84 2.81 -1.19
C GLU A 44 4.48 3.08 -0.53
N VAL A 45 4.46 3.13 0.80
CA VAL A 45 3.26 3.45 1.58
C VAL A 45 2.68 4.80 1.17
N ARG A 46 3.53 5.83 0.97
CA ARG A 46 3.10 7.14 0.46
C ARG A 46 2.45 7.06 -0.93
N LEU A 47 3.07 6.33 -1.86
CA LEU A 47 2.50 6.14 -3.20
C LEU A 47 1.15 5.44 -3.15
N ILE A 48 1.00 4.45 -2.27
CA ILE A 48 -0.24 3.71 -2.10
C ILE A 48 -1.33 4.61 -1.54
N TYR A 49 -1.06 5.38 -0.48
CA TYR A 49 -2.04 6.31 0.06
C TYR A 49 -2.48 7.35 -0.97
N LYS A 50 -1.54 7.91 -1.74
CA LYS A 50 -1.87 8.81 -2.85
C LYS A 50 -2.77 8.14 -3.89
N PHE A 51 -2.47 6.89 -4.27
CA PHE A 51 -3.28 6.14 -5.23
C PHE A 51 -4.71 5.87 -4.74
N PHE A 52 -4.88 5.61 -3.43
CA PHE A 52 -6.19 5.40 -2.82
C PHE A 52 -6.92 6.71 -2.47
N GLY A 53 -6.36 7.88 -2.80
CA GLY A 53 -6.95 9.18 -2.47
C GLY A 53 -6.97 9.48 -0.97
N VAL A 54 -6.13 8.80 -0.19
CA VAL A 54 -5.94 9.07 1.23
C VAL A 54 -4.88 10.16 1.33
N ASP A 55 -5.26 11.40 1.02
CA ASP A 55 -4.39 12.57 1.23
C ASP A 55 -4.48 13.03 2.70
N GLN A 56 -3.43 12.75 3.49
CA GLN A 56 -3.18 13.32 4.83
C GLN A 56 -1.68 13.52 5.12
#